data_AF-A0AAV7K3D9-F1
#
_entry.id   AF-A0AAV7K3D9-F1
#
_cell.length_a   1.000
_cell.length_b   1.000
_cell.length_c   1.000
_cell.angle_alpha   90.00
_cell.angle_beta   90.00
_cell.angle_gamma   90.00
#
_symmetry.space_group_name_H-M   'P 1'
#
loop_
_entity.id
_entity.type
_entity.pdbx_description
1 polymer ?
#
loop_
_entity_poly.entity_id
_entity_poly.type
_entity_poly.pdbx_seq_one_letter_code
_entity_poly.pdbx_strand_id
1 'polypeptide(L)'
;MKFSTKKHWCVDGTFRSVSHLYLQLFSIHAFEGDKLIPLIYCLLPAKTRIIYSEVILALKDKTNELTTILLPELITCDFESGLIASIRLEFPTACIRGCYVHFCQAVYRKVQILGLSQFYTSEENNKIYIRKLLALAFIPVELIPQTFQDLKHECPDEL
;
A
#
# COMPACT_ATOMS: atom_id res chain seq x y z
N MET A 1 2.44 -2.63 -28.51
CA MET A 1 2.70 -1.56 -27.54
C MET A 1 3.88 -2.00 -26.69
N LYS A 2 5.06 -1.38 -26.83
CA LYS A 2 6.23 -1.72 -26.01
C LYS A 2 5.98 -1.12 -24.64
N PHE A 3 5.63 -1.92 -23.64
CA PHE A 3 5.54 -1.44 -22.28
C PHE A 3 6.92 -0.95 -21.87
N SER A 4 7.05 0.36 -21.68
CA SER A 4 8.26 0.94 -21.09
C SER A 4 8.49 0.22 -19.76
N THR A 5 9.66 -0.38 -19.58
CA THR A 5 10.12 -1.09 -18.38
C THR A 5 10.28 -0.11 -17.21
N LYS A 6 9.20 0.55 -16.82
CA LYS A 6 9.21 1.57 -15.77
C LYS A 6 9.16 0.88 -14.42
N LYS A 7 9.94 1.49 -13.53
CA LYS A 7 10.48 0.89 -12.33
C LYS A 7 9.49 0.90 -11.17
N HIS A 8 8.42 1.69 -11.23
CA HIS A 8 7.47 1.85 -10.12
C HIS A 8 6.09 1.32 -10.45
N TRP A 9 5.65 0.32 -9.68
CA TRP A 9 4.31 -0.25 -9.73
C TRP A 9 3.50 0.08 -8.48
N CYS A 10 2.20 0.17 -8.66
CA CYS A 10 1.21 0.27 -7.60
C CYS A 10 0.31 -0.97 -7.64
N VAL A 11 0.03 -1.54 -6.47
CA VAL A 11 -0.80 -2.73 -6.34
C VAL A 11 -1.89 -2.46 -5.32
N ASP A 12 -3.14 -2.68 -5.70
CA ASP A 12 -4.31 -2.32 -4.90
C ASP A 12 -5.44 -3.35 -5.03
N GLY A 13 -6.27 -3.45 -3.98
CA GLY A 13 -7.44 -4.32 -3.91
C GLY A 13 -8.67 -3.59 -3.40
N THR A 14 -9.78 -3.63 -4.14
CA THR A 14 -11.05 -3.01 -3.74
C THR A 14 -12.18 -4.03 -3.57
N PHE A 15 -13.00 -3.83 -2.53
CA PHE A 15 -14.06 -4.74 -2.11
C PHE A 15 -15.46 -4.32 -2.59
N ARG A 16 -15.62 -3.07 -3.04
CA ARG A 16 -16.95 -2.48 -3.31
C ARG A 16 -17.56 -2.91 -4.64
N SER A 17 -16.75 -3.44 -5.55
CA SER A 17 -17.11 -3.65 -6.96
C SER A 17 -17.14 -5.12 -7.37
N VAL A 18 -17.35 -6.04 -6.43
CA VAL A 18 -17.32 -7.49 -6.69
C VAL A 18 -18.62 -8.20 -6.34
N SER A 19 -18.96 -9.22 -7.13
CA SER A 19 -20.08 -10.12 -6.82
C SER A 19 -19.74 -10.99 -5.60
N HIS A 20 -20.75 -11.57 -4.96
CA HIS A 20 -20.62 -12.41 -3.76
C HIS A 20 -19.72 -13.66 -3.95
N LEU A 21 -19.31 -13.98 -5.17
CA LEU A 21 -18.40 -15.09 -5.48
C LEU A 21 -16.92 -14.73 -5.29
N TYR A 22 -16.59 -13.45 -5.19
CA TYR A 22 -15.22 -12.97 -5.07
C TYR A 22 -15.08 -12.02 -3.89
N LEU A 23 -13.91 -12.05 -3.25
CA LEU A 23 -13.63 -11.22 -2.09
C LEU A 23 -13.18 -9.82 -2.50
N GLN A 24 -12.44 -9.67 -3.61
CA GLN A 24 -11.92 -8.37 -4.04
C GLN A 24 -11.65 -8.31 -5.54
N LEU A 25 -11.70 -7.10 -6.09
CA LEU A 25 -11.11 -6.74 -7.37
C LEU A 25 -9.69 -6.25 -7.09
N PHE A 26 -8.72 -7.05 -7.51
CA PHE A 26 -7.29 -6.77 -7.39
C PHE A 26 -6.76 -6.18 -8.69
N SER A 27 -5.79 -5.28 -8.59
CA SER A 27 -5.20 -4.63 -9.75
C SER A 27 -3.72 -4.31 -9.55
N ILE A 28 -2.98 -4.38 -10.64
CA ILE A 28 -1.59 -3.94 -10.73
C ILE A 28 -1.52 -2.85 -11.78
N HIS A 29 -0.89 -1.74 -11.43
CA HIS A 29 -0.65 -0.60 -12.31
C HIS A 29 0.85 -0.29 -12.34
N ALA A 30 1.32 0.28 -13.44
CA ALA A 30 2.67 0.79 -13.57
C ALA A 30 2.65 2.25 -14.03
N PHE A 31 3.61 3.02 -13.53
CA PHE A 31 3.79 4.39 -14.01
C PHE A 31 4.43 4.40 -15.40
N GLU A 32 3.84 5.12 -16.33
CA GLU A 32 4.45 5.54 -17.59
C GLU A 32 4.59 7.06 -17.61
N GLY A 33 5.63 7.55 -16.93
CA GLY A 33 5.86 9.00 -16.80
C GLY A 33 5.05 9.49 -15.60
N ASP A 34 4.16 10.44 -15.84
CA ASP A 34 3.17 10.93 -14.87
C ASP A 34 1.85 10.13 -14.92
N LYS A 35 1.70 9.21 -15.87
CA LYS A 35 0.47 8.42 -16.06
C LYS A 35 0.55 7.09 -15.34
N LEU A 36 -0.52 6.72 -14.66
CA LEU A 36 -0.67 5.39 -14.06
C LEU A 36 -1.46 4.50 -15.02
N ILE A 37 -0.82 3.46 -15.55
CA ILE A 37 -1.39 2.57 -16.57
C ILE A 37 -1.72 1.22 -15.93
N PRO A 38 -2.97 0.71 -16.06
CA PRO A 38 -3.30 -0.62 -15.57
C PRO A 38 -2.59 -1.71 -16.38
N LEU A 39 -1.98 -2.66 -15.67
CA LEU A 39 -1.38 -3.86 -16.26
C LEU A 39 -2.36 -5.03 -16.24
N ILE A 40 -3.05 -5.23 -15.11
CA ILE A 40 -4.00 -6.32 -14.93
C ILE A 40 -5.10 -5.95 -13.92
N TYR A 41 -6.28 -6.51 -14.15
CA TYR A 41 -7.39 -6.55 -13.20
C TYR A 41 -7.80 -8.01 -13.00
N CYS A 42 -7.97 -8.43 -11.74
CA CYS A 42 -8.32 -9.79 -11.37
C CYS A 42 -9.38 -9.82 -10.27
N LEU A 43 -10.39 -10.67 -10.43
CA LEU A 43 -11.33 -10.98 -9.36
C LEU A 43 -10.74 -12.11 -8.51
N LEU A 44 -10.45 -11.82 -7.23
CA LEU A 44 -9.79 -12.78 -6.35
C LEU A 44 -10.78 -13.36 -5.33
N PRO A 45 -10.83 -14.70 -5.16
CA PRO A 45 -11.73 -15.33 -4.20
C PRO A 45 -11.21 -15.24 -2.75
N ALA A 46 -9.91 -15.03 -2.55
CA ALA A 46 -9.32 -14.84 -1.23
C ALA A 46 -8.03 -14.00 -1.26
N LYS A 47 -7.58 -13.58 -0.08
CA LYS A 47 -6.39 -12.73 0.15
C LYS A 47 -5.20 -13.56 0.63
N THR A 48 -4.80 -14.57 -0.14
CA THR A 48 -3.72 -15.49 0.24
C THR A 48 -2.47 -15.26 -0.61
N ARG A 49 -1.29 -15.61 -0.06
CA ARG A 49 -0.03 -15.55 -0.81
C ARG A 49 -0.12 -16.31 -2.13
N ILE A 50 -0.74 -17.49 -2.11
CA ILE A 50 -0.87 -18.38 -3.28
C ILE A 50 -1.62 -17.66 -4.40
N ILE A 51 -2.80 -17.09 -4.10
CA ILE A 51 -3.61 -16.40 -5.09
C ILE A 51 -2.89 -15.17 -5.65
N TYR A 52 -2.22 -14.39 -4.79
CA TYR A 52 -1.45 -13.23 -5.28
C TYR A 52 -0.27 -13.65 -6.16
N SER A 53 0.43 -14.75 -5.84
CA SER A 53 1.49 -15.30 -6.69
C SER A 53 0.94 -15.77 -8.03
N GLU A 54 -0.21 -16.45 -8.07
CA GLU A 54 -0.84 -16.89 -9.32
C GLU A 54 -1.13 -15.70 -10.26
N VAL A 55 -1.63 -14.58 -9.74
CA VAL A 55 -1.86 -13.37 -10.53
C VAL A 55 -0.56 -12.82 -11.10
N ILE A 56 0.50 -12.74 -10.27
CA ILE A 56 1.80 -12.22 -10.70
C ILE A 56 2.43 -13.13 -11.76
N LEU A 57 2.35 -14.45 -11.58
CA LEU A 57 2.85 -15.43 -12.55
C LEU A 57 2.09 -15.35 -13.87
N ALA A 58 0.76 -15.27 -13.83
CA ALA A 58 -0.06 -15.08 -15.03
C ALA A 58 0.32 -13.80 -15.80
N LEU A 59 0.60 -12.70 -15.09
CA LEU A 59 1.09 -11.46 -15.69
C LEU A 59 2.47 -11.66 -16.35
N LYS A 60 3.42 -12.29 -15.65
CA LYS A 60 4.76 -12.59 -16.19
C LYS A 60 4.68 -13.44 -17.45
N ASP A 61 3.90 -14.53 -17.41
CA ASP A 61 3.72 -15.45 -18.53
C ASP A 61 3.18 -14.70 -19.75
N LYS A 62 2.14 -13.89 -19.56
CA LYS A 62 1.55 -13.10 -20.64
C LYS A 62 2.53 -12.10 -21.24
N THR A 63 3.39 -11.49 -20.42
CA THR A 63 4.40 -10.55 -20.93
C THR A 63 5.58 -11.23 -21.61
N ASN A 64 5.95 -12.42 -21.16
CA ASN A 64 6.99 -13.24 -21.79
C ASN A 64 6.57 -13.68 -23.20
N GLU A 65 5.30 -14.04 -23.41
CA GLU A 65 4.74 -14.30 -24.75
C GLU A 65 4.90 -13.09 -25.69
N LEU A 66 4.85 -11.89 -25.13
CA LEU A 66 5.05 -10.62 -25.84
C LEU A 66 6.52 -10.20 -25.89
N THR A 67 7.46 -11.10 -25.54
CA THR A 67 8.91 -10.85 -25.47
C THR A 67 9.30 -9.66 -24.57
N THR A 68 8.47 -9.38 -23.56
CA THR A 68 8.66 -8.29 -22.60
C THR A 68 8.95 -8.87 -21.21
N ILE A 69 10.09 -8.52 -20.64
CA ILE A 69 10.46 -8.95 -19.28
C ILE A 69 10.05 -7.86 -18.29
N LEU A 70 9.32 -8.23 -17.25
CA LEU A 70 8.90 -7.32 -16.18
C LEU A 70 9.96 -7.26 -15.07
N LEU A 71 10.52 -6.08 -14.86
CA LEU A 71 11.54 -5.81 -13.83
C LEU A 71 11.18 -4.52 -13.05
N PRO A 72 10.17 -4.56 -12.17
CA PRO A 72 9.91 -3.45 -11.26
C PRO A 72 11.07 -3.28 -10.29
N GLU A 73 11.47 -2.03 -10.01
CA GLU A 73 12.45 -1.71 -8.95
C GLU A 73 11.76 -1.28 -7.65
N LEU A 74 10.56 -0.75 -7.75
CA LEU A 74 9.74 -0.28 -6.65
C LEU A 74 8.32 -0.78 -6.84
N ILE A 75 7.78 -1.43 -5.82
CA ILE A 75 6.37 -1.82 -5.76
C ILE A 75 5.78 -1.19 -4.51
N THR A 76 4.78 -0.33 -4.71
CA THR A 76 3.96 0.22 -3.63
C THR A 76 2.69 -0.61 -3.50
N CYS A 77 2.46 -1.15 -2.32
CA CYS A 77 1.30 -2.00 -2.06
C CYS A 77 0.75 -1.79 -0.65
N ASP A 78 -0.36 -2.46 -0.38
CA ASP A 78 -0.96 -2.50 0.95
C ASP A 78 -0.14 -3.35 1.91
N PHE A 79 -0.40 -3.16 3.21
CA PHE A 79 0.29 -3.84 4.31
C PHE A 79 -0.19 -5.29 4.51
N GLU A 80 -0.61 -5.95 3.44
CA GLU A 80 -1.07 -7.33 3.49
C GLU A 80 0.11 -8.29 3.44
N SER A 81 0.25 -9.11 4.48
CA SER A 81 1.37 -10.06 4.60
C SER A 81 1.42 -11.04 3.43
N GLY A 82 0.26 -11.54 2.98
CA GLY A 82 0.18 -12.44 1.82
C GLY A 82 0.67 -11.80 0.53
N LEU A 83 0.31 -10.54 0.28
CA LEU A 83 0.72 -9.78 -0.90
C LEU A 83 2.22 -9.42 -0.85
N ILE A 84 2.70 -8.95 0.30
CA ILE A 84 4.12 -8.64 0.47
C ILE A 84 4.96 -9.92 0.26
N ALA A 85 4.51 -11.06 0.80
CA ALA A 85 5.20 -12.33 0.65
C ALA A 85 5.22 -12.82 -0.81
N SER A 86 4.14 -12.65 -1.56
CA SER A 86 4.12 -13.02 -2.99
C SER A 86 5.01 -12.09 -3.81
N ILE A 87 5.00 -10.78 -3.56
CA ILE A 87 5.87 -9.84 -4.25
C ILE A 87 7.34 -10.17 -4.00
N ARG A 88 7.74 -10.48 -2.75
CA ARG A 88 9.13 -10.87 -2.43
C ARG A 88 9.55 -12.17 -3.14
N LEU A 89 8.64 -13.12 -3.26
CA LEU A 89 8.90 -14.38 -3.95
C LEU A 89 9.08 -14.16 -5.44
N GLU A 90 8.19 -13.37 -6.05
CA GLU A 90 8.12 -13.24 -7.50
C GLU A 90 9.03 -12.14 -8.06
N PHE A 91 9.28 -11.08 -7.30
CA PHE A 91 10.14 -9.96 -7.68
C PHE A 91 11.18 -9.69 -6.58
N PRO A 92 12.14 -10.61 -6.37
CA PRO A 92 13.06 -10.57 -5.23
C PRO A 92 13.98 -9.34 -5.21
N THR A 93 14.20 -8.72 -6.38
CA THR A 93 15.03 -7.52 -6.52
C THR A 93 14.25 -6.21 -6.35
N ALA A 94 12.91 -6.26 -6.29
CA ALA A 94 12.09 -5.07 -6.16
C ALA A 94 12.09 -4.57 -4.71
N CYS A 95 12.29 -3.26 -4.52
CA CYS A 95 12.01 -2.59 -3.27
C CYS A 95 10.50 -2.56 -3.03
N ILE A 96 10.06 -2.96 -1.84
CA ILE A 96 8.64 -2.91 -1.46
C ILE A 96 8.43 -1.74 -0.51
N ARG A 97 7.44 -0.88 -0.82
CA ARG A 97 7.00 0.21 0.07
C ARG A 97 5.52 0.08 0.38
N GLY A 98 5.15 0.41 1.62
CA GLY A 98 3.75 0.51 2.00
C GLY A 98 3.09 1.74 1.35
N CYS A 99 1.82 1.61 1.00
CA CYS A 99 1.03 2.73 0.50
C CYS A 99 0.73 3.73 1.63
N TYR A 100 1.21 4.98 1.48
CA TYR A 100 1.01 6.04 2.47
C TYR A 100 -0.47 6.39 2.68
N VAL A 101 -1.28 6.35 1.62
CA VAL A 101 -2.73 6.62 1.72
C VAL A 101 -3.41 5.56 2.59
N HIS A 102 -3.09 4.28 2.39
CA HIS A 102 -3.63 3.20 3.21
C HIS A 102 -3.10 3.23 4.65
N PHE A 103 -1.87 3.65 4.86
CA PHE A 103 -1.33 3.92 6.20
C PHE A 103 -2.13 5.03 6.91
N CYS A 104 -2.35 6.18 6.27
CA CYS A 104 -3.17 7.27 6.82
C CYS A 104 -4.59 6.81 7.17
N GLN A 105 -5.22 6.04 6.28
CA GLN A 105 -6.55 5.47 6.55
C GLN A 105 -6.52 4.49 7.73
N ALA A 106 -5.47 3.68 7.88
CA ALA A 106 -5.35 2.75 9.00
C ALA A 106 -5.23 3.48 10.34
N VAL A 107 -4.42 4.55 10.39
CA VAL A 107 -4.31 5.41 11.58
C VAL A 107 -5.65 6.08 11.90
N TYR A 108 -6.34 6.63 10.88
CA TYR A 108 -7.64 7.25 11.10
C TYR A 108 -8.71 6.24 11.58
N ARG A 109 -8.74 5.03 11.03
CA ARG A 109 -9.60 3.95 11.56
C ARG A 109 -9.29 3.65 13.03
N LYS A 110 -8.02 3.69 13.42
CA LYS A 110 -7.63 3.47 14.82
C LYS A 110 -8.11 4.60 15.73
N VAL A 111 -8.00 5.86 15.29
CA VAL A 111 -8.58 7.02 15.98
C VAL A 111 -10.08 6.80 16.22
N GLN A 112 -10.81 6.35 15.21
CA GLN A 112 -12.25 6.06 15.34
C GLN A 112 -12.55 4.94 16.33
N ILE A 113 -11.81 3.82 16.26
CA ILE A 113 -11.97 2.66 17.16
C ILE A 113 -11.73 3.04 18.63
N LEU A 114 -10.79 3.97 18.87
CA LEU A 114 -10.49 4.46 20.21
C LEU A 114 -11.50 5.51 20.72
N GLY A 115 -12.54 5.84 19.95
CA GLY A 115 -13.50 6.89 20.30
C GLY A 115 -12.95 8.31 20.17
N LEU A 116 -11.78 8.48 19.57
CA LEU A 116 -11.05 9.75 19.47
C LEU A 116 -11.50 10.61 18.28
N SER A 117 -12.58 10.25 17.61
CA SER A 117 -13.11 11.01 16.47
C SER A 117 -13.42 12.46 16.85
N GLN A 118 -14.05 12.67 18.02
CA GLN A 118 -14.40 14.01 18.49
C GLN A 118 -13.15 14.82 18.83
N PHE A 119 -12.21 14.23 19.57
CA PHE A 119 -10.90 14.80 19.87
C PHE A 119 -10.16 15.23 18.60
N TYR A 120 -10.13 14.36 17.58
CA TYR A 120 -9.49 14.67 16.30
C TYR A 120 -10.16 15.83 15.57
N THR A 121 -11.47 16.02 15.70
CA THR A 121 -12.20 17.08 14.99
C THR A 121 -12.36 18.38 15.77
N SER A 122 -12.16 18.37 17.10
CA SER A 122 -12.46 19.49 18.00
C SER A 122 -11.52 20.67 17.79
N GLU A 123 -10.22 20.41 17.80
CA GLU A 123 -9.19 21.45 17.74
C GLU A 123 -8.17 21.18 16.64
N GLU A 124 -7.60 22.25 16.09
CA GLU A 124 -6.59 22.13 15.05
C GLU A 124 -5.29 21.50 15.61
N ASN A 125 -4.94 21.76 16.86
CA ASN A 125 -3.78 21.16 17.52
C ASN A 125 -3.89 19.63 17.63
N ASN A 126 -5.09 19.10 17.86
CA ASN A 126 -5.34 17.67 17.95
C ASN A 126 -5.19 16.99 16.58
N LYS A 127 -5.66 17.66 15.51
CA LYS A 127 -5.38 17.21 14.13
C LYS A 127 -3.89 17.22 13.83
N ILE A 128 -3.20 18.29 14.21
CA ILE A 128 -1.76 18.43 14.00
C ILE A 128 -1.02 17.32 14.73
N TYR A 129 -1.39 16.98 15.96
CA TYR A 129 -0.78 15.88 16.71
C TYR A 129 -0.89 14.53 15.97
N ILE A 130 -2.08 14.16 15.50
CA ILE A 130 -2.26 12.94 14.69
C ILE A 130 -1.50 13.03 13.36
N ARG A 131 -1.44 14.21 12.73
CA ARG A 131 -0.65 14.43 11.50
C ARG A 131 0.85 14.32 11.73
N LYS A 132 1.36 14.71 12.91
CA LYS A 132 2.76 14.50 13.30
C LYS A 132 3.09 13.00 13.37
N LEU A 133 2.18 12.18 13.92
CA LEU A 133 2.33 10.71 13.88
C LEU A 133 2.41 10.17 12.45
N LEU A 134 1.58 10.67 11.54
CA LEU A 134 1.63 10.29 10.12
C LEU A 134 2.93 10.77 9.44
N ALA A 135 3.44 11.93 9.83
CA ALA A 135 4.64 12.53 9.27
C ALA A 135 5.93 11.74 9.60
N LEU A 136 5.89 10.84 10.59
CA LEU A 136 7.00 9.91 10.87
C LEU A 136 7.37 9.05 9.66
N ALA A 137 6.44 8.83 8.72
CA ALA A 137 6.73 8.11 7.48
C ALA A 137 7.70 8.84 6.54
N PHE A 138 7.99 10.13 6.77
CA PHE A 138 8.81 10.98 5.90
C PHE A 138 10.14 11.40 6.50
N ILE A 139 10.47 10.99 7.72
CA ILE A 139 11.77 11.26 8.33
C ILE A 139 12.71 10.06 8.13
N PRO A 140 14.04 10.26 8.25
CA PRO A 140 15.01 9.16 8.26
C PRO A 140 14.63 8.08 9.28
N VAL A 141 14.79 6.81 8.90
CA VAL A 141 14.36 5.65 9.70
C VAL A 141 15.02 5.65 11.08
N GLU A 142 16.25 6.13 11.15
CA GLU A 142 17.06 6.20 12.36
C GLU A 142 16.51 7.21 13.38
N LEU A 143 15.78 8.24 12.92
CA LEU A 143 15.18 9.26 13.77
C LEU A 143 13.78 8.88 14.25
N ILE A 144 13.10 7.95 13.57
CA ILE A 144 11.73 7.54 13.91
C ILE A 144 11.57 7.16 15.38
N PRO A 145 12.44 6.32 16.00
CA PRO A 145 12.25 5.93 17.40
C PRO A 145 12.29 7.13 18.34
N GLN A 146 13.25 8.03 18.17
CA GLN A 146 13.39 9.20 19.04
C GLN A 146 12.24 10.19 18.82
N THR A 147 11.94 10.55 17.57
CA THR A 147 10.84 11.48 17.28
C THR A 147 9.50 10.92 17.76
N PHE A 148 9.29 9.60 17.69
CA PHE A 148 8.09 8.98 18.26
C PHE A 148 8.02 9.11 19.79
N GLN A 149 9.15 8.96 20.50
CA GLN A 149 9.19 9.21 21.95
C GLN A 149 8.90 10.68 22.27
N ASP A 150 9.49 11.61 21.52
CA ASP A 150 9.25 13.03 21.69
C ASP A 150 7.75 13.37 21.50
N LEU A 151 7.12 12.81 20.46
CA LEU A 151 5.68 12.94 20.25
C LEU A 151 4.86 12.35 21.40
N LYS A 152 5.29 11.25 22.00
CA LYS A 152 4.60 10.68 23.16
C LYS A 152 4.64 11.62 24.37
N HIS A 153 5.71 12.40 24.55
CA HIS A 153 5.80 13.43 25.59
C HIS A 153 4.94 14.66 25.28
N GLU A 154 4.71 14.95 24.00
CA GLU A 154 3.80 16.00 23.52
C GLU A 154 2.33 15.56 23.47
N CYS A 155 2.00 14.36 23.96
CA CYS A 155 0.64 13.84 23.93
C CYS A 155 -0.30 14.80 24.70
N PRO A 156 -1.38 15.29 24.07
CA PRO A 156 -2.36 16.14 24.75
C PRO A 156 -2.93 15.46 25.99
N ASP A 157 -3.11 16.21 27.09
CA ASP A 157 -3.56 15.71 28.40
C ASP A 157 -4.95 15.02 28.36
N GLU A 158 -5.69 15.24 27.28
CA GLU A 158 -7.03 14.71 27.02
C GLU A 158 -7.03 13.27 26.48
N LEU A 159 -5.84 12.67 26.27
CA LEU A 159 -5.62 11.33 25.68
C LEU A 159 -5.03 10.29 26.64
#